data_AF-A0A1Y3Y9Z2-F1
#
_entry.id   AF-A0A1Y3Y9Z2-F1
#
_cell.length_a   1.000
_cell.length_b   1.000
_cell.length_c   1.000
_cell.angle_alpha   90.00
_cell.angle_beta   90.00
_cell.angle_gamma   90.00
#
_symmetry.space_group_name_H-M   'P 1'
#
loop_
_entity.id
_entity.type
_entity.pdbx_description
1 polymer ?
#
loop_
_entity_poly.entity_id
_entity_poly.type
_entity_poly.pdbx_seq_one_letter_code
_entity_poly.pdbx_strand_id
1 'polypeptide(L)' 'MENAKWYFTHESEADQLWYGIFFSMCKKFNVSWPTATPTQKAFIKEITRVNYERELVISQKTEHSPVK' A
#
# COMPACT_ATOMS: atom_id res chain seq x y z
N MET A 1 -3.45 -9.95 -24.68
CA MET A 1 -2.48 -9.44 -23.70
C MET A 1 -2.51 -7.92 -23.51
N GLU A 2 -3.32 -7.17 -24.29
CA GLU A 2 -3.35 -5.70 -24.24
C GLU A 2 -3.86 -5.13 -22.90
N ASN A 3 -4.77 -5.81 -22.21
CA ASN A 3 -5.34 -5.35 -20.94
C ASN A 3 -4.35 -5.34 -19.77
N ALA A 4 -3.33 -6.21 -19.79
CA ALA A 4 -2.31 -6.23 -18.74
C ALA A 4 -1.35 -5.03 -18.85
N LYS A 5 -1.15 -4.52 -20.07
CA LYS A 5 -0.22 -3.43 -20.35
C LYS A 5 -0.64 -2.12 -19.66
N TRP A 6 -1.95 -1.91 -19.48
CA TRP A 6 -2.50 -0.74 -18.80
C TRP A 6 -2.05 -0.67 -17.33
N TYR A 7 -2.03 -1.80 -16.62
CA TYR A 7 -1.57 -1.87 -15.23
C TYR A 7 -0.11 -1.46 -15.05
N PHE A 8 0.75 -1.73 -16.05
CA PHE A 8 2.17 -1.39 -15.99
C PHE A 8 2.47 0.04 -16.46
N THR A 9 1.54 0.70 -17.16
CA THR A 9 1.76 2.05 -17.73
C THR A 9 1.01 3.15 -17.00
N HIS A 10 0.02 2.81 -16.17
CA HIS A 10 -0.82 3.76 -15.42
C HIS A 10 -0.63 3.67 -13.91
N GLU A 11 0.37 2.93 -13.43
CA GLU A 11 0.67 2.85 -12.00
C GLU A 11 1.18 4.19 -11.49
N SER A 12 0.42 4.84 -10.61
CA SER A 12 0.81 6.09 -9.96
C SER A 12 1.77 5.85 -8.78
N GLU A 13 2.47 6.89 -8.32
CA GLU A 13 3.26 6.81 -7.07
C GLU A 13 2.40 6.40 -5.87
N ALA A 14 1.12 6.82 -5.86
CA ALA A 14 0.16 6.44 -4.84
C ALA A 14 -0.15 4.93 -4.90
N ASP A 15 -0.30 4.36 -6.10
CA ASP A 15 -0.50 2.92 -6.30
C ASP A 15 0.73 2.13 -5.84
N GLN A 16 1.93 2.56 -6.24
CA GLN A 16 3.19 1.93 -5.83
C GLN A 16 3.35 1.91 -4.31
N LEU A 17 3.09 3.04 -3.65
CA LEU A 17 3.14 3.14 -2.19
C LEU A 17 2.12 2.20 -1.54
N TRP A 18 0.88 2.21 -2.03
CA TRP A 18 -0.19 1.38 -1.48
C TRP A 18 0.12 -0.11 -1.63
N TYR A 19 0.49 -0.57 -2.84
CA TYR A 19 0.81 -1.97 -3.10
C TYR A 19 2.07 -2.42 -2.36
N GLY A 20 3.09 -1.56 -2.25
CA GLY A 20 4.29 -1.82 -1.46
C GLY A 20 3.96 -2.10 0.01
N ILE A 21 3.10 -1.28 0.62
CA ILE A 21 2.64 -1.48 2.00
C ILE A 21 1.79 -2.76 2.09
N PHE A 22 0.85 -2.95 1.16
CA PHE A 22 -0.04 -4.11 1.13
C PHE A 22 0.73 -5.44 1.08
N PHE A 23 1.69 -5.58 0.18
CA PHE A 23 2.52 -6.78 0.07
C PHE A 23 3.41 -6.98 1.30
N SER A 24 3.94 -5.89 1.86
CA SER A 24 4.71 -5.93 3.11
C SER A 24 3.85 -6.43 4.28
N MET A 25 2.60 -5.98 4.37
CA MET A 25 1.65 -6.43 5.39
C MET A 25 1.24 -7.90 5.20
N CYS A 26 0.95 -8.33 3.97
CA CYS A 26 0.71 -9.74 3.67
C CYS A 26 1.87 -10.62 4.15
N LYS A 27 3.12 -10.24 3.83
CA LYS A 27 4.32 -10.97 4.23
C LYS A 27 4.52 -10.98 5.75
N LYS A 28 4.36 -9.83 6.41
CA LYS A 28 4.55 -9.68 7.86
C LYS A 28 3.65 -10.59 8.68
N PHE A 29 2.40 -10.76 8.25
CA PHE A 29 1.41 -11.58 8.96
C PHE A 29 1.23 -12.98 8.35
N ASN A 30 2.10 -13.37 7.43
CA ASN A 30 2.05 -14.65 6.72
C ASN A 30 0.67 -14.95 6.10
N VAL A 31 0.06 -13.93 5.50
CA VAL A 31 -1.25 -14.04 4.84
C VAL A 31 -1.04 -14.21 3.34
N SER A 32 -1.39 -15.38 2.83
CA SER A 32 -1.52 -15.63 1.38
C SER A 32 -2.84 -15.05 0.88
N TRP A 33 -2.79 -13.90 0.19
CA TRP A 33 -3.99 -13.17 -0.23
C TRP A 33 -5.02 -13.98 -1.02
N PRO A 34 -4.65 -14.82 -2.01
CA PRO A 34 -5.62 -15.59 -2.79
C PRO A 34 -6.44 -16.56 -1.92
N THR A 35 -5.81 -17.13 -0.89
CA THR A 35 -6.41 -18.16 -0.02
C THR A 35 -6.84 -17.62 1.34
N ALA A 36 -6.70 -16.32 1.59
CA ALA A 36 -7.01 -15.70 2.87
C ALA A 36 -8.51 -15.72 3.18
N THR A 37 -8.85 -15.95 4.44
CA THR A 37 -10.23 -15.86 4.93
C THR A 37 -10.75 -14.42 4.85
N PRO A 38 -12.07 -14.19 4.86
CA PRO A 38 -12.64 -12.84 4.88
C PRO A 38 -12.10 -11.99 6.03
N THR A 39 -11.94 -12.57 7.22
CA THR A 39 -11.37 -11.88 8.39
C THR A 39 -9.92 -11.50 8.18
N GLN A 40 -9.09 -12.39 7.61
CA GLN A 40 -7.70 -12.08 7.27
C GLN A 40 -7.61 -10.98 6.21
N LYS A 41 -8.47 -11.02 5.18
CA LYS A 41 -8.53 -9.99 4.15
C LYS A 41 -8.92 -8.63 4.73
N ALA A 42 -9.92 -8.59 5.62
CA ALA A 42 -10.33 -7.37 6.30
C ALA A 42 -9.20 -6.80 7.17
N PHE A 43 -8.53 -7.67 7.94
CA PHE A 43 -7.38 -7.27 8.75
C PHE A 43 -6.27 -6.67 7.90
N ILE A 44 -5.81 -7.37 6.85
CA ILE A 44 -4.73 -6.87 5.96
C ILE A 44 -5.12 -5.54 5.30
N LYS A 45 -6.37 -5.39 4.84
CA LYS A 45 -6.84 -4.13 4.24
C LYS A 45 -6.74 -2.97 5.24
N GLU A 46 -7.19 -3.19 6.47
CA GLU A 46 -7.21 -2.13 7.47
C GLU A 46 -5.81 -1.71 7.89
N ILE A 47 -4.91 -2.66 8.15
CA ILE A 47 -3.52 -2.30 8.47
C ILE A 47 -2.82 -1.66 7.27
N THR A 48 -3.14 -2.04 6.04
CA THR A 48 -2.59 -1.39 4.84
C THR A 48 -3.05 0.06 4.78
N ARG A 49 -4.35 0.32 4.97
CA ARG A 49 -4.93 1.67 5.00
C ARG A 49 -4.26 2.54 6.07
N VAL A 50 -4.16 2.05 7.30
CA VAL A 50 -3.56 2.80 8.42
C VAL A 50 -2.09 3.13 8.16
N ASN A 51 -1.31 2.19 7.62
CA ASN A 51 0.10 2.45 7.30
C ASN A 51 0.22 3.42 6.10
N TYR A 52 -0.61 3.28 5.09
CA TYR A 52 -0.64 4.20 3.94
C TYR A 52 -0.93 5.64 4.38
N GLU A 53 -1.97 5.85 5.19
CA GLU A 53 -2.30 7.17 5.75
C GLU A 53 -1.16 7.74 6.60
N ARG A 54 -0.47 6.89 7.36
CA ARG A 54 0.69 7.29 8.16
C ARG A 54 1.82 7.80 7.27
N GLU A 55 2.16 7.08 6.21
CA GLU A 55 3.20 7.48 5.26
C GLU A 55 2.84 8.79 4.55
N LEU A 56 1.57 8.97 4.16
CA LEU A 56 1.11 10.24 3.58
C LEU A 56 1.31 11.43 4.53
N VAL A 57 1.00 11.25 5.83
CA VAL A 57 1.22 12.29 6.85
C VAL A 57 2.72 12.55 7.08
N ILE A 58 3.55 11.51 7.03
CA ILE A 58 5.01 11.67 7.16
C ILE A 58 5.53 12.48 5.98
N SER A 59 5.19 12.11 4.75
CA SER A 59 5.58 12.84 3.53
C SER A 59 5.20 14.32 3.62
N GLN A 60 3.99 14.64 4.07
CA GLN A 60 3.53 16.02 4.27
C GLN A 60 4.31 16.78 5.36
N LYS A 61 4.72 16.11 6.45
CA LYS A 61 5.55 16.73 7.50
C LYS A 61 6.96 17.05 7.02
N THR A 62 7.53 16.23 6.14
CA THR A 62 8.87 16.46 5.58
C THR A 62 8.94 17.69 4.68
N GLU A 63 7.84 18.00 3.96
CA GLU A 63 7.75 19.20 3.10
C GLU A 63 7.59 20.51 3.90
N HIS A 64 7.26 20.44 5.19
CA HIS A 64 7.03 21.61 6.05
C HIS A 64 8.13 21.86 7.10
N SER A 65 9.28 21.18 7.01
CA SER A 65 10.45 21.59 7.80
C SER A 65 11.05 22.88 7.21
N PRO A 66 11.25 23.94 8.01
CA PRO A 66 11.89 25.15 7.53
C PRO A 66 13.35 24.79 7.20
N VAL A 67 13.74 25.05 5.95
CA VAL A 67 15.14 25.12 5.55
C VAL A 67 15.83 26.08 6.53
N LYS A 68 16.78 25.56 7.31
CA LYS A 68 17.66 26.36 8.17
C LYS A 68 18.60 27.20 7.31
#